data_AF-A0A7W1Z7C3-F1
#
_entry.id   AF-A0A7W1Z7C3-F1
#
_cell.length_a   1.000
_cell.length_b   1.000
_cell.length_c   1.000
_cell.angle_alpha   90.00
_cell.angle_beta   90.00
_cell.angle_gamma   90.00
#
_symmetry.space_group_name_H-M   'P 1'
#
loop_
_entity.id
_entity.type
_entity.pdbx_description
1 polymer ?
#
loop_
_entity_poly.entity_id
_entity_poly.type
_entity_poly.pdbx_seq_one_letter_code
_entity_poly.pdbx_strand_id
1 'polypeptide(L)'
;MLITKKQYDFFKLFDQFLTQTDKGKRLQKNGKKIRHSSLEPYMYLRKLLYDFSVKKNFPLHLSPVTAMKKRELLAAKKYWAKFYREFTDYLYNDCNCYDNYVGSNIKRLRAFFNYLNEEKEMNVGSFHKKFYSPSED
;
A
#
# COMPACT_ATOMS: atom_id res chain seq x y z
N MET A 1 15.17 -19.27 21.35
CA MET A 1 15.52 -18.05 20.60
C MET A 1 14.45 -17.82 19.54
N LEU A 2 13.48 -16.94 19.81
CA LEU A 2 12.49 -16.56 18.79
C LEU A 2 13.21 -15.66 17.79
N ILE A 3 13.46 -16.17 16.58
CA ILE A 3 13.89 -15.33 15.47
C ILE A 3 12.77 -14.32 15.26
N THR A 4 12.96 -13.07 15.71
CA THR A 4 12.07 -11.96 15.39
C THR A 4 12.11 -11.79 13.89
N LYS A 5 11.01 -12.21 13.23
CA LYS A 5 10.90 -12.13 11.79
C LYS A 5 11.01 -10.67 11.36
N LYS A 6 11.72 -10.43 10.26
CA LYS A 6 11.96 -9.09 9.72
C LYS A 6 10.62 -8.42 9.37
N GLN A 7 10.22 -7.47 10.21
CA GLN A 7 9.06 -6.62 9.98
C GLN A 7 9.55 -5.27 9.50
N TYR A 8 8.88 -4.72 8.49
CA TYR A 8 9.17 -3.40 7.98
C TYR A 8 8.11 -2.41 8.46
N ASP A 9 8.56 -1.21 8.78
CA ASP A 9 7.70 -0.07 9.01
C ASP A 9 7.08 0.38 7.67
N PHE A 10 5.76 0.29 7.60
CA PHE A 10 5.00 0.65 6.40
C PHE A 10 5.19 2.12 6.02
N PHE A 11 5.08 3.03 6.98
CA PHE A 11 5.13 4.47 6.71
C PHE A 11 6.54 4.92 6.38
N LYS A 12 7.56 4.36 7.03
CA LYS A 12 8.96 4.61 6.67
C LYS A 12 9.26 4.21 5.22
N LEU A 13 8.74 3.06 4.77
CA LEU A 13 8.89 2.64 3.37
C LEU A 13 8.10 3.53 2.42
N PHE A 14 6.92 3.98 2.83
CA PHE A 14 6.12 4.92 2.04
C PHE A 14 6.83 6.29 1.92
N ASP A 15 7.46 6.77 2.97
CA ASP A 15 8.28 8.00 2.95
C ASP A 15 9.50 7.88 2.04
N GLN A 16 10.13 6.71 2.03
CA GLN A 16 11.18 6.40 1.05
C GLN A 16 10.63 6.41 -0.37
N PHE A 17 9.47 5.81 -0.62
CA PHE A 17 8.80 5.84 -1.91
C PHE A 17 8.53 7.27 -2.38
N LEU A 18 8.02 8.14 -1.51
CA LEU A 18 7.80 9.56 -1.81
C LEU A 18 9.12 10.26 -2.14
N THR A 19 10.15 10.09 -1.30
CA THR A 19 11.47 10.70 -1.49
C THR A 19 12.14 10.28 -2.80
N GLN A 20 12.03 9.01 -3.19
CA GLN A 20 12.61 8.52 -4.44
C GLN A 20 11.81 8.99 -5.66
N THR A 21 10.49 9.11 -5.53
CA THR A 21 9.63 9.67 -6.58
C THR A 21 9.95 11.15 -6.79
N ASP A 22 10.09 11.92 -5.71
CA ASP A 22 10.42 13.34 -5.75
C ASP A 22 11.80 13.60 -6.38
N LYS A 23 12.81 12.81 -6.03
CA LYS A 23 14.16 12.94 -6.62
C LYS A 23 14.26 12.51 -8.10
N GLY A 24 13.14 12.19 -8.75
CA GLY A 24 13.09 11.73 -10.14
C GLY A 24 13.84 10.42 -10.38
N LYS A 25 14.09 9.64 -9.33
CA LYS A 25 14.81 8.36 -9.38
C LYS A 25 13.94 7.21 -9.85
N ARG A 26 12.63 7.46 -10.01
CA ARG A 26 11.65 6.49 -10.45
C ARG A 26 11.18 6.80 -11.87
N LEU A 27 11.17 5.77 -12.69
CA LEU A 27 10.71 5.83 -14.07
C LEU A 27 9.32 5.20 -14.18
N GLN A 28 8.51 5.74 -15.08
CA GLN A 28 7.33 5.10 -15.62
C GLN A 28 7.74 3.82 -16.34
N LYS A 29 6.79 2.92 -16.60
CA LYS A 29 7.04 1.68 -17.36
C LYS A 29 7.62 1.89 -18.75
N ASN A 30 7.41 3.07 -19.34
CA ASN A 30 7.97 3.48 -20.64
C ASN A 30 9.36 4.13 -20.53
N GLY A 31 10.00 4.11 -19.35
CA GLY A 31 11.31 4.71 -19.11
C GLY A 31 11.32 6.22 -18.86
N LYS A 32 10.18 6.92 -18.95
CA LYS A 32 10.09 8.36 -18.67
C LYS A 32 10.08 8.65 -17.17
N LYS A 33 10.60 9.79 -16.73
CA LYS A 33 10.48 10.21 -15.32
C LYS A 33 9.02 10.33 -14.89
N ILE A 34 8.71 9.91 -13.67
CA ILE A 34 7.41 10.22 -13.06
C ILE A 34 7.32 11.74 -12.86
N ARG A 35 6.19 12.35 -13.24
CA ARG A 35 5.99 13.80 -13.10
C ARG A 35 5.90 14.18 -11.62
N HIS A 36 6.50 15.30 -11.22
CA HIS A 36 6.39 15.83 -9.86
C HIS A 36 4.92 16.06 -9.44
N SER A 37 4.05 16.48 -10.37
CA SER A 37 2.60 16.62 -10.12
C SER A 37 1.91 15.32 -9.71
N SER A 38 2.58 14.17 -9.84
CA SER A 38 2.07 12.89 -9.36
C SER A 38 2.34 12.66 -7.87
N LEU A 39 3.18 13.48 -7.20
CA LEU A 39 3.62 13.28 -5.81
C LEU A 39 2.54 13.65 -4.79
N GLU A 40 1.89 14.80 -4.96
CA GLU A 40 0.84 15.29 -4.04
C GLU A 40 -0.24 14.24 -3.76
N PRO A 41 -0.82 13.56 -4.78
CA PRO A 41 -1.79 12.51 -4.52
C PRO A 41 -1.26 11.33 -3.69
N TYR A 42 0.04 11.01 -3.76
CA TYR A 42 0.62 9.99 -2.89
C TYR A 42 0.83 10.49 -1.46
N MET A 43 1.12 11.77 -1.26
CA MET A 43 1.19 12.38 0.07
C MET A 43 -0.18 12.34 0.76
N TYR A 44 -1.26 12.66 0.03
CA TYR A 44 -2.62 12.53 0.54
C TYR A 44 -2.97 11.07 0.85
N LEU A 45 -2.62 10.12 -0.02
CA LEU A 45 -2.81 8.70 0.26
C LEU A 45 -2.08 8.28 1.55
N ARG A 46 -0.83 8.71 1.74
CA ARG A 46 -0.07 8.41 2.96
C ARG A 46 -0.79 8.93 4.20
N LYS A 47 -1.31 10.16 4.15
CA LYS A 47 -2.09 10.76 5.26
C LYS A 47 -3.33 9.93 5.53
N LEU A 48 -4.12 9.58 4.51
CA LEU A 48 -5.32 8.75 4.65
C LEU A 48 -5.01 7.39 5.28
N LEU A 49 -3.92 6.73 4.87
CA LEU A 49 -3.50 5.45 5.43
C LEU A 49 -3.09 5.59 6.91
N TYR A 50 -2.42 6.68 7.27
CA TYR A 50 -2.04 6.96 8.66
C TYR A 50 -3.28 7.22 9.52
N ASP A 51 -4.14 8.14 9.08
CA ASP A 51 -5.37 8.50 9.79
C ASP A 51 -6.29 7.29 9.96
N PHE A 52 -6.44 6.46 8.92
CA PHE A 52 -7.11 5.18 9.01
C PHE A 52 -6.49 4.27 10.06
N SER A 53 -5.15 4.08 10.03
CA SER A 53 -4.47 3.17 10.94
C SER A 53 -4.66 3.55 12.40
N VAL A 54 -4.68 4.85 12.70
CA VAL A 54 -4.93 5.39 14.04
C VAL A 54 -6.41 5.28 14.39
N LYS A 55 -7.31 5.81 13.55
CA LYS A 55 -8.75 5.91 13.84
C LYS A 55 -9.43 4.55 13.94
N LYS A 56 -9.03 3.59 13.11
CA LYS A 56 -9.59 2.23 13.11
C LYS A 56 -8.76 1.23 13.92
N ASN A 57 -7.70 1.70 14.60
CA ASN A 57 -6.74 0.85 15.32
C ASN A 57 -6.25 -0.34 14.47
N PHE A 58 -5.91 -0.04 13.21
CA PHE A 58 -5.47 -1.01 12.23
C PHE A 58 -3.99 -0.73 11.89
N PRO A 59 -3.04 -1.26 12.66
CA PRO A 59 -1.63 -0.98 12.40
C PRO A 59 -1.21 -1.62 11.08
N LEU A 60 -0.54 -0.84 10.22
CA LEU A 60 -0.06 -1.29 8.92
C LEU A 60 1.31 -1.95 9.04
N HIS A 61 1.37 -3.23 8.67
CA HIS A 61 2.57 -4.05 8.81
C HIS A 61 2.99 -4.65 7.49
N LEU A 62 4.29 -4.59 7.18
CA LEU A 62 4.88 -5.25 6.03
C LEU A 62 5.90 -6.30 6.48
N SER A 63 5.92 -7.42 5.78
CA SER A 63 6.90 -8.49 6.02
C SER A 63 7.18 -9.23 4.71
N PRO A 64 8.42 -9.69 4.47
CA PRO A 64 8.73 -10.52 3.32
C PRO A 64 7.93 -11.84 3.39
N VAL A 65 7.33 -12.24 2.27
CA VAL A 65 6.60 -13.51 2.19
C VAL A 65 7.52 -14.71 1.97
N THR A 66 8.76 -14.48 1.54
CA THR A 66 9.76 -15.54 1.24
C THR A 66 10.07 -16.42 2.45
N ALA A 67 9.97 -15.88 3.67
CA ALA A 67 10.23 -16.61 4.91
C ALA A 67 8.94 -17.13 5.60
N MET A 68 7.78 -17.04 4.94
CA MET A 68 6.49 -17.41 5.52
C MET A 68 6.10 -18.85 5.20
N LYS A 69 5.66 -19.58 6.22
CA LYS A 69 4.99 -20.89 6.06
C LYS A 69 3.57 -20.70 5.50
N LYS A 70 2.99 -21.77 4.95
CA LYS A 70 1.62 -21.76 4.39
C LYS A 70 0.57 -21.13 5.31
N ARG A 71 0.60 -21.44 6.62
CA ARG A 71 -0.32 -20.86 7.61
C ARG A 71 -0.17 -19.34 7.75
N GLU A 72 1.06 -18.84 7.66
CA GLU A 72 1.38 -17.42 7.79
C GLU A 72 1.00 -16.66 6.51
N LEU A 73 1.21 -17.26 5.34
CA LEU A 73 0.72 -16.74 4.07
C LEU A 73 -0.82 -16.60 4.07
N LEU A 74 -1.52 -17.60 4.62
CA LEU A 74 -2.98 -17.52 4.77
C LEU A 74 -3.40 -16.41 5.74
N ALA A 75 -2.67 -16.22 6.85
CA ALA A 75 -2.93 -15.13 7.78
C ALA A 75 -2.68 -13.76 7.14
N ALA A 76 -1.56 -13.58 6.43
CA ALA A 76 -1.24 -12.35 5.69
C ALA A 76 -2.30 -12.04 4.62
N LYS A 77 -2.77 -13.06 3.88
CA LYS A 77 -3.87 -12.90 2.91
C LYS A 77 -5.15 -12.42 3.57
N LYS A 78 -5.52 -12.98 4.74
CA LYS A 78 -6.70 -12.54 5.51
C LYS A 78 -6.53 -11.11 6.03
N TYR A 79 -5.36 -10.79 6.56
CA TYR A 79 -5.02 -9.44 7.04
C TYR A 79 -5.18 -8.39 5.93
N TRP A 80 -4.58 -8.61 4.75
CA TRP A 80 -4.66 -7.65 3.65
C TRP A 80 -6.06 -7.57 3.02
N ALA A 81 -6.83 -8.65 3.02
CA ALA A 81 -8.24 -8.61 2.61
C ALA A 81 -9.09 -7.79 3.59
N LYS A 82 -8.88 -7.97 4.90
CA LYS A 82 -9.53 -7.19 5.96
C LYS A 82 -9.16 -5.71 5.86
N PHE A 83 -7.86 -5.41 5.72
CA PHE A 83 -7.35 -4.05 5.50
C PHE A 83 -8.07 -3.40 4.32
N TYR A 84 -8.11 -4.06 3.17
CA TYR A 84 -8.66 -3.48 1.95
C TYR A 84 -10.12 -3.07 2.15
N ARG A 85 -10.95 -3.99 2.68
CA ARG A 85 -12.35 -3.71 3.00
C ARG A 85 -12.50 -2.55 3.98
N GLU A 86 -11.82 -2.62 5.12
CA GLU A 86 -11.98 -1.60 6.18
C GLU A 86 -11.44 -0.24 5.76
N PHE A 87 -10.38 -0.20 4.96
CA PHE A 87 -9.85 1.04 4.43
C PHE A 87 -10.79 1.66 3.40
N THR A 88 -11.37 0.88 2.48
CA THR A 88 -12.38 1.42 1.55
C THR A 88 -13.62 1.87 2.28
N ASP A 89 -14.12 1.10 3.26
CA ASP A 89 -15.25 1.48 4.09
C ASP A 89 -14.98 2.79 4.84
N TYR A 90 -13.76 2.98 5.35
CA TYR A 90 -13.33 4.24 5.96
C TYR A 90 -13.35 5.41 4.97
N LEU A 91 -12.87 5.20 3.74
CA LEU A 91 -12.90 6.27 2.74
C LEU A 91 -14.34 6.67 2.37
N TYR A 92 -15.24 5.71 2.20
CA TYR A 92 -16.64 5.98 1.89
C TYR A 92 -17.39 6.57 3.08
N ASN A 93 -17.36 5.91 4.23
CA ASN A 93 -18.25 6.21 5.34
C ASN A 93 -17.71 7.31 6.26
N ASP A 94 -16.40 7.37 6.48
CA ASP A 94 -15.79 8.35 7.40
C ASP A 94 -15.25 9.58 6.67
N CYS A 95 -14.77 9.43 5.43
CA CYS A 95 -14.20 10.52 4.64
C CYS A 95 -15.13 11.05 3.55
N ASN A 96 -16.33 10.46 3.40
CA ASN A 96 -17.32 10.82 2.39
C ASN A 96 -16.73 10.92 0.97
N CYS A 97 -15.82 9.99 0.64
CA CYS A 97 -15.17 9.94 -0.67
C CYS A 97 -16.02 9.19 -1.69
N TYR A 98 -15.90 9.57 -2.96
CA TYR A 98 -16.58 8.92 -4.09
C TYR A 98 -15.68 7.89 -4.80
N ASP A 99 -16.28 7.02 -5.62
CA ASP A 99 -15.60 5.87 -6.26
C ASP A 99 -14.37 6.26 -7.07
N ASN A 100 -14.43 7.37 -7.80
CA ASN A 100 -13.32 7.87 -8.59
C ASN A 100 -12.08 8.18 -7.71
N TYR A 101 -12.30 8.76 -6.53
CA TYR A 101 -11.27 9.10 -5.57
C TYR A 101 -10.75 7.85 -4.86
N VAL A 102 -11.65 6.97 -4.41
CA VAL A 102 -11.29 5.69 -3.78
C VAL A 102 -10.46 4.84 -4.75
N GLY A 103 -10.96 4.61 -5.97
CA GLY A 103 -10.27 3.85 -7.01
C GLY A 103 -8.90 4.44 -7.36
N SER A 104 -8.78 5.77 -7.40
CA SER A 104 -7.48 6.44 -7.63
C SER A 104 -6.49 6.21 -6.48
N ASN A 105 -6.94 6.24 -5.23
CA ASN A 105 -6.11 5.92 -4.08
C ASN A 105 -5.69 4.45 -4.06
N ILE A 106 -6.57 3.52 -4.42
CA ILE A 106 -6.24 2.10 -4.53
C ILE A 106 -5.19 1.85 -5.62
N LYS A 107 -5.29 2.51 -6.78
CA LYS A 107 -4.27 2.42 -7.85
C LYS A 107 -2.89 2.89 -7.37
N ARG A 108 -2.84 4.00 -6.62
CA ARG A 108 -1.61 4.51 -6.02
C ARG A 108 -1.05 3.57 -4.97
N LEU A 109 -1.89 2.99 -4.13
CA LEU A 109 -1.46 1.99 -3.15
C LEU A 109 -0.84 0.78 -3.85
N ARG A 110 -1.46 0.28 -4.93
CA ARG A 110 -0.89 -0.80 -5.74
C ARG A 110 0.47 -0.42 -6.34
N ALA A 111 0.64 0.81 -6.79
CA ALA A 111 1.93 1.30 -7.30
C ALA A 111 3.02 1.31 -6.21
N PHE A 112 2.66 1.65 -4.96
CA PHE A 112 3.57 1.52 -3.82
C PHE A 112 3.99 0.07 -3.56
N PHE A 113 3.05 -0.88 -3.57
CA PHE A 113 3.40 -2.30 -3.42
C PHE A 113 4.25 -2.85 -4.57
N ASN A 114 4.00 -2.39 -5.81
CA ASN A 114 4.84 -2.75 -6.95
C ASN A 114 6.26 -2.21 -6.77
N TYR A 115 6.43 -0.96 -6.32
CA TYR A 115 7.75 -0.42 -5.97
C TYR A 115 8.51 -1.30 -4.97
N LEU A 116 7.83 -1.75 -3.90
CA LEU A 116 8.46 -2.61 -2.89
C LEU A 116 8.94 -3.95 -3.46
N ASN A 117 8.18 -4.53 -4.40
CA ASN A 117 8.51 -5.82 -4.98
C ASN A 117 9.51 -5.72 -6.15
N GLU A 118 9.30 -4.77 -7.06
CA GLU A 118 10.03 -4.67 -8.33
C GLU A 118 11.30 -3.82 -8.21
N GLU A 119 11.25 -2.70 -7.47
CA GLU A 119 12.39 -1.78 -7.35
C GLU A 119 13.21 -2.03 -6.07
N LYS A 120 12.61 -2.61 -5.03
CA LYS A 120 13.27 -2.90 -3.75
C LYS A 120 13.47 -4.39 -3.47
N GLU A 121 12.96 -5.28 -4.34
CA GLU A 121 13.11 -6.73 -4.23
C GLU A 121 12.69 -7.30 -2.86
N MET A 122 11.79 -6.61 -2.16
CA MET A 122 11.46 -6.94 -0.76
C MET A 122 10.55 -8.16 -0.63
N ASN A 123 9.95 -8.60 -1.75
CA ASN A 123 9.02 -9.72 -1.81
C ASN A 123 7.94 -9.65 -0.71
N VAL A 124 7.20 -8.54 -0.65
CA VAL A 124 6.11 -8.33 0.33
C VAL A 124 4.80 -9.06 -0.06
N GLY A 125 4.85 -9.86 -1.12
CA GLY A 125 3.72 -10.61 -1.65
C GLY A 125 2.91 -9.82 -2.67
N SER A 126 1.90 -10.49 -3.22
CA SER A 126 1.05 -9.97 -4.30
C SER A 126 -0.39 -9.67 -3.86
N PHE A 127 -0.60 -9.50 -2.55
CA PHE A 127 -1.93 -9.31 -1.95
C PHE A 127 -2.66 -8.08 -2.52
N HIS A 128 -1.91 -7.02 -2.85
CA HIS A 128 -2.41 -5.79 -3.46
C HIS A 128 -3.03 -5.98 -4.84
N LYS A 129 -2.76 -7.10 -5.53
CA LYS A 129 -3.42 -7.42 -6.80
C LYS A 129 -4.92 -7.64 -6.65
N LYS A 130 -5.39 -7.89 -5.42
CA LYS A 130 -6.82 -8.07 -5.09
C LYS A 130 -7.52 -6.79 -4.62
N PHE A 131 -6.81 -5.66 -4.57
CA PHE A 131 -7.43 -4.38 -4.25
C PHE A 131 -8.10 -3.85 -5.51
N TYR A 132 -9.44 -3.85 -5.56
CA TYR A 132 -10.16 -3.64 -6.81
C TYR A 132 -10.96 -2.37 -7.02
N SER A 133 -11.48 -1.60 -6.08
CA SER A 133 -12.71 -0.81 -6.31
C SER A 133 -13.89 -1.73 -6.66
N PRO A 134 -15.00 -1.73 -5.91
CA PRO A 134 -16.22 -2.33 -6.39
C PRO A 134 -16.51 -1.71 -7.77
N SER A 135 -16.60 -2.52 -8.82
CA SER A 135 -17.43 -2.13 -9.95
C SER A 135 -18.86 -2.24 -9.45
N GLU A 136 -19.65 -1.17 -9.58
CA GLU A 136 -21.10 -1.32 -9.61
C GLU A 136 -21.40 -2.31 -10.76
N ASP A 137 -21.99 -3.45 -10.43
CA ASP A 137 -22.65 -4.33 -11.41
C ASP A 137 -24.03 -3.74 -11.75
#